data_AF-A0A2D4M009-F1
#
_entry.id   AF-A0A2D4M009-F1
#
_cell.length_a   1.000
_cell.length_b   1.000
_cell.length_c   1.000
_cell.angle_alpha   90.00
_cell.angle_beta   90.00
_cell.angle_gamma   90.00
#
_symmetry.space_group_name_H-M   'P 1'
#
loop_
_entity.id
_entity.type
_entity.pdbx_description
1 polymer ?
#
loop_
_entity_poly.entity_id
_entity_poly.type
_entity_poly.pdbx_seq_one_letter_code
_entity_poly.pdbx_strand_id
1 'polypeptide(L)'
;MEAMFHPNTMDISKKLKYHQILNKEGKLKSIYELEAQGLSIDQWSYLQVAMRYDRDAKEFGLEIKNTQLDKIFLGQEKNMISKLYNYLIEFNLTEEIVKGPMIVWANFFGYNINLNDWEEIWHKNLTLTKSVSYKENLYKMLYRWHLAPSRLAKMYPKVNSTCWKCKGNNGTFFHLWWKCPEITKFWIRIKVWIEEIIQDRLKWKLELFLLGIIKRDYSLRVRYLIIHILMNFTGILLEKPQCTTSIFCHSENIPMSRKRKPYIEIKRER
;
A
#
# COMPACT_ATOMS: atom_id res chain seq x y z
N MET A 1 24.74 8.31 14.74
CA MET A 1 24.88 7.97 13.29
C MET A 1 26.35 7.75 12.97
N GLU A 2 26.66 6.70 12.21
CA GLU A 2 28.01 6.41 11.70
C GLU A 2 28.07 6.82 10.23
N ALA A 3 29.12 7.56 9.83
CA ALA A 3 29.34 7.89 8.42
C ALA A 3 29.83 6.62 7.73
N MET A 4 28.95 5.97 6.96
CA MET A 4 29.37 4.85 6.12
C MET A 4 29.98 5.38 4.82
N PHE A 5 31.26 5.08 4.63
CA PHE A 5 31.97 5.31 3.38
C PHE A 5 31.51 4.32 2.30
N HIS A 6 31.63 4.72 1.03
CA HIS A 6 31.37 3.91 -0.15
C HIS A 6 32.11 2.53 -0.06
N PRO A 7 31.57 1.42 -0.61
CA PRO A 7 32.03 0.04 -0.37
C PRO A 7 33.50 -0.33 -0.66
N ASN A 8 34.36 0.58 -1.12
CA ASN A 8 35.73 0.26 -1.53
C ASN A 8 36.81 0.43 -0.45
N THR A 9 36.44 0.74 0.80
CA THR A 9 37.39 0.80 1.93
C THR A 9 36.79 0.12 3.17
N MET A 10 36.66 -1.21 3.12
CA MET A 10 36.29 -2.02 4.30
C MET A 10 37.49 -2.31 5.21
N ASP A 11 38.30 -1.31 5.50
CA ASP A 11 39.26 -1.41 6.60
C ASP A 11 38.59 -0.87 7.87
N ILE A 12 38.04 -1.79 8.67
CA ILE A 12 37.27 -1.47 9.88
C ILE A 12 38.11 -0.64 10.87
N SER A 13 39.45 -0.75 10.79
CA SER A 13 40.40 0.00 11.61
C SER A 13 40.45 1.50 11.28
N LYS A 14 40.02 1.92 10.09
CA LYS A 14 40.04 3.33 9.61
C LYS A 14 38.69 4.04 9.76
N LYS A 15 37.75 3.46 10.52
CA LYS A 15 36.41 4.05 10.72
C LYS A 15 36.47 5.29 11.63
N LEU A 16 36.21 6.45 11.03
CA LEU A 16 36.05 7.71 11.75
C LEU A 16 34.60 7.90 12.19
N LYS A 17 34.40 8.40 13.40
CA LYS A 17 33.06 8.70 13.93
C LYS A 17 32.69 10.16 13.63
N TYR A 18 31.39 10.43 13.43
CA TYR A 18 30.90 11.77 13.12
C TYR A 18 31.33 12.85 14.14
N HIS A 19 31.36 12.53 15.43
CA HIS A 19 31.79 13.48 16.47
C HIS A 19 33.30 13.80 16.42
N GLN A 20 34.11 12.97 15.76
CA GLN A 20 35.54 13.22 15.57
C GLN A 20 35.77 14.17 14.40
N ILE A 21 34.92 14.06 13.37
CA ILE A 21 35.01 14.81 12.11
C ILE A 21 34.40 16.23 12.23
N LEU A 22 33.44 16.42 13.14
CA LEU A 22 32.77 17.70 13.36
C LEU A 22 33.37 18.47 14.54
N ASN A 23 33.34 19.80 14.45
CA ASN A 23 33.64 20.72 15.53
C ASN A 23 32.46 20.82 16.51
N LYS A 24 32.68 21.42 17.69
CA LYS A 24 31.64 21.62 18.73
C LYS A 24 30.43 22.41 18.21
N GLU A 25 30.60 23.18 17.15
CA GLU A 25 29.57 23.96 16.46
C GLU A 25 28.87 23.19 15.31
N GLY A 26 29.23 21.92 15.08
CA GLY A 26 28.66 21.10 13.99
C GLY A 26 29.25 21.36 12.61
N LYS A 27 30.32 22.17 12.49
CA LYS A 27 31.07 22.42 11.25
C LYS A 27 32.09 21.33 10.97
N LEU A 28 32.33 21.01 9.70
CA LEU A 28 33.34 20.05 9.27
C LEU A 28 34.75 20.57 9.56
N LYS A 29 35.59 19.75 10.22
CA LYS A 29 37.01 20.07 10.47
C LYS A 29 37.81 20.06 9.17
N SER A 30 38.84 20.90 9.09
CA SER A 30 39.82 20.83 7.99
C SER A 30 40.66 19.55 8.08
N ILE A 31 41.25 19.11 6.96
CA ILE A 31 42.09 17.90 6.96
C ILE A 31 43.30 18.04 7.90
N TYR A 32 43.86 19.26 7.99
CA TYR A 32 44.96 19.59 8.89
C TYR A 32 44.56 19.50 10.38
N GLU A 33 43.32 19.87 10.74
CA GLU A 33 42.80 19.72 12.11
C GLU A 33 42.60 18.25 12.49
N LEU A 34 42.31 17.38 11.52
CA LEU A 34 42.15 15.95 11.72
C LEU A 34 43.52 15.26 11.89
N GLU A 35 44.50 15.65 11.08
CA GLU A 35 45.88 15.21 11.21
C GLU A 35 46.48 15.63 12.57
N ALA A 36 46.20 16.85 13.03
CA ALA A 36 46.61 17.32 14.36
C ALA A 36 45.98 16.52 15.52
N GLN A 37 44.85 15.86 15.29
CA GLN A 37 44.19 14.95 16.24
C GLN A 37 44.69 13.51 16.12
N GLY A 38 45.70 13.25 15.28
CA GLY A 38 46.25 11.91 15.01
C GLY A 38 45.38 11.06 14.10
N LEU A 39 44.40 11.64 13.40
CA LEU A 39 43.53 10.95 12.47
C LEU A 39 44.07 11.13 11.05
N SER A 40 44.69 10.09 10.50
CA SER A 40 45.13 10.06 9.10
C SER A 40 43.98 9.67 8.19
N ILE A 41 43.59 10.59 7.31
CA ILE A 41 42.53 10.39 6.32
C ILE A 41 43.11 10.68 4.94
N ASP A 42 42.83 9.79 4.00
CA ASP A 42 43.13 10.03 2.59
C ASP A 42 42.34 11.24 2.05
N GLN A 43 43.01 12.07 1.24
CA GLN A 43 42.44 13.31 0.70
C GLN A 43 41.16 13.09 -0.09
N TRP A 44 41.08 12.01 -0.88
CA TRP A 44 39.89 11.69 -1.66
C TRP A 44 38.72 11.32 -0.77
N SER A 45 38.99 10.54 0.28
CA SER A 45 38.00 10.15 1.29
C SER A 45 37.45 11.36 2.05
N TYR A 46 38.30 12.34 2.37
CA TYR A 46 37.90 13.60 2.98
C TYR A 46 36.99 14.44 2.05
N LEU A 47 37.35 14.55 0.77
CA LEU A 47 36.56 15.30 -0.21
C LEU A 47 35.15 14.72 -0.39
N GLN A 48 35.01 13.39 -0.37
CA GLN A 48 33.70 12.74 -0.44
C GLN A 48 32.82 13.11 0.75
N VAL A 49 33.38 13.14 1.96
CA VAL A 49 32.66 13.56 3.17
C VAL A 49 32.29 15.03 3.10
N ALA A 50 33.20 15.89 2.63
CA ALA A 50 32.94 17.32 2.48
C ALA A 50 31.79 17.59 1.49
N MET A 51 31.80 16.93 0.33
CA MET A 51 30.71 17.08 -0.66
C MET A 51 29.37 16.57 -0.14
N ARG A 52 29.37 15.48 0.63
CA ARG A 52 28.16 14.94 1.27
C ARG A 52 27.63 15.91 2.33
N TYR A 53 28.52 16.40 3.21
CA TYR A 53 28.21 17.37 4.25
C TYR A 53 27.58 18.65 3.68
N ASP A 54 28.16 19.22 2.62
CA ASP A 54 27.64 20.42 1.98
C ASP A 54 26.25 20.21 1.36
N ARG A 55 25.98 19.03 0.81
CA ARG A 55 24.66 18.69 0.27
C ARG A 55 23.65 18.54 1.39
N ASP A 56 23.98 17.76 2.41
CA ASP A 56 23.09 17.48 3.54
C ASP A 56 22.79 18.77 4.35
N ALA A 57 23.79 19.66 4.51
CA ALA A 57 23.61 20.96 5.15
C ALA A 57 22.68 21.90 4.35
N LYS A 58 22.68 21.81 3.02
CA LYS A 58 21.80 22.61 2.13
C LYS A 58 20.38 22.04 2.01
N GLU A 59 20.24 20.73 1.95
CA GLU A 59 18.94 20.07 1.71
C GLU A 59 18.13 19.82 3.00
N PHE A 60 18.79 19.39 4.08
CA PHE A 60 18.08 18.90 5.28
C PHE A 60 18.26 19.78 6.51
N GLY A 61 19.33 20.59 6.56
CA GLY A 61 19.74 21.30 7.77
C GLY A 61 20.22 20.29 8.83
N LEU A 62 21.47 20.39 9.28
CA LEU A 62 21.96 19.49 10.32
C LEU A 62 21.37 19.92 11.67
N GLU A 63 20.26 19.30 12.07
CA GLU A 63 19.66 19.56 13.38
C GLU A 63 20.62 19.13 14.49
N ILE A 64 21.12 20.12 15.24
CA ILE A 64 22.00 19.91 16.40
C ILE A 64 21.21 19.33 17.59
N LYS A 65 19.87 19.39 17.55
CA LYS A 65 19.00 18.92 18.63
C LYS A 65 18.69 17.43 18.44
N ASN A 66 18.85 16.65 19.52
CA ASN A 66 18.48 15.23 19.52
C ASN A 66 17.02 15.06 19.08
N THR A 67 16.83 14.39 17.95
CA THR A 67 15.50 14.00 17.46
C THR A 67 14.88 12.98 18.42
N GLN A 68 13.56 12.77 18.31
CA GLN A 68 12.91 11.73 19.11
C GLN A 68 13.49 10.33 18.84
N LEU A 69 13.94 10.06 17.60
CA LEU A 69 14.69 8.85 17.26
C LEU A 69 16.02 8.78 18.01
N ASP A 70 16.79 9.86 18.06
CA ASP A 70 18.06 9.88 18.79
C ASP A 70 17.85 9.59 20.27
N LYS A 71 16.74 10.06 20.86
CA LYS A 71 16.37 9.74 22.25
C LYS A 71 16.03 8.25 22.43
N ILE A 72 15.36 7.63 21.45
CA ILE A 72 15.05 6.18 21.47
C ILE A 72 16.34 5.35 21.35
N PHE A 73 17.29 5.76 20.51
CA PHE A 73 18.55 5.04 20.31
C PHE A 73 19.58 5.25 21.44
N LEU A 74 19.62 6.44 22.04
CA LEU A 74 20.56 6.77 23.13
C LEU A 74 20.03 6.38 24.51
N GLY A 75 18.73 6.14 24.67
CA GLY A 75 18.13 5.69 25.92
C GLY A 75 18.50 4.24 26.25
N GLN A 76 18.99 3.98 27.47
CA GLN A 76 19.21 2.63 28.03
C GLN A 76 17.90 1.91 28.42
N GLU A 77 16.80 2.24 27.74
CA GLU A 77 15.47 1.84 28.17
C GLU A 77 15.11 0.45 27.67
N LYS A 78 14.56 -0.38 28.56
CA LYS A 78 13.92 -1.65 28.17
C LYS A 78 12.81 -1.35 27.14
N ASN A 79 12.63 -2.26 26.18
CA ASN A 79 11.63 -2.17 25.10
C ASN A 79 11.94 -1.14 23.98
N MET A 80 13.22 -0.89 23.68
CA MET A 80 13.65 -0.06 22.54
C MET A 80 12.95 -0.45 21.22
N ILE A 81 12.82 -1.75 20.93
CA ILE A 81 12.16 -2.24 19.71
C ILE A 81 10.70 -1.80 19.65
N SER A 82 9.96 -1.89 20.76
CA SER A 82 8.55 -1.48 20.80
C SER A 82 8.38 0.04 20.64
N LYS A 83 9.28 0.83 21.22
CA LYS A 83 9.28 2.29 21.07
C LYS A 83 9.61 2.71 19.64
N LEU A 84 10.62 2.07 19.03
CA LEU A 84 10.96 2.29 17.64
C LEU A 84 9.81 1.88 16.71
N TYR A 85 9.17 0.74 16.96
CA TYR A 85 8.01 0.28 16.20
C TYR A 85 6.85 1.28 16.27
N ASN A 86 6.48 1.75 17.47
CA ASN A 86 5.42 2.73 17.63
C ASN A 86 5.77 4.08 16.98
N TYR A 87 7.02 4.54 17.12
CA TYR A 87 7.49 5.75 16.45
C TYR A 87 7.44 5.64 14.92
N LEU A 88 7.85 4.50 14.37
CA LEU A 88 7.75 4.24 12.94
C LEU A 88 6.29 4.15 12.48
N ILE A 89 5.38 3.64 13.31
CA ILE A 89 3.95 3.69 13.02
C ILE A 89 3.45 5.14 12.96
N GLU A 90 3.79 5.94 13.95
CA GLU A 90 3.38 7.35 13.98
C GLU A 90 3.96 8.14 12.81
N PHE A 91 5.20 7.87 12.42
CA PHE A 91 5.91 8.56 11.34
C PHE A 91 5.50 8.10 9.92
N ASN A 92 5.36 6.79 9.67
CA ASN A 92 5.08 6.26 8.33
C ASN A 92 3.59 6.04 8.01
N LEU A 93 2.71 5.85 9.02
CA LEU A 93 1.45 5.13 8.76
C LEU A 93 0.16 5.93 8.85
N THR A 94 0.16 7.14 9.40
CA THR A 94 -1.09 7.88 9.63
C THR A 94 -1.55 8.70 8.42
N GLU A 95 -0.64 9.28 7.63
CA GLU A 95 -1.05 10.20 6.56
C GLU A 95 -0.85 9.70 5.11
N GLU A 96 0.29 9.09 4.76
CA GLU A 96 0.61 8.81 3.34
C GLU A 96 -0.09 7.58 2.77
N ILE A 97 -0.19 6.50 3.54
CA ILE A 97 -0.72 5.21 3.07
C ILE A 97 -2.21 5.30 2.73
N VAL A 98 -2.93 6.18 3.44
CA VAL A 98 -4.35 6.41 3.23
C VAL A 98 -4.58 7.41 2.09
N LYS A 99 -3.80 8.50 2.04
CA LYS A 99 -3.99 9.60 1.08
C LYS A 99 -3.56 9.24 -0.36
N GLY A 100 -2.51 8.44 -0.53
CA GLY A 100 -2.01 8.06 -1.86
C GLY A 100 -3.06 7.34 -2.73
N PRO A 101 -3.61 6.20 -2.28
CA PRO A 101 -4.69 5.52 -3.00
C PRO A 101 -5.93 6.40 -3.17
N MET A 102 -6.29 7.21 -2.17
CA MET A 102 -7.43 8.14 -2.22
C MET A 102 -7.30 9.13 -3.39
N ILE A 103 -6.14 9.74 -3.59
CA ILE A 103 -5.89 10.68 -4.70
C ILE A 103 -6.10 9.99 -6.05
N VAL A 104 -5.60 8.76 -6.20
CA VAL A 104 -5.76 8.07 -7.48
C VAL A 104 -7.21 7.68 -7.75
N TRP A 105 -7.96 7.32 -6.71
CA TRP A 105 -9.40 7.10 -6.83
C TRP A 105 -10.17 8.40 -7.09
N ALA A 106 -9.78 9.52 -6.49
CA ALA A 106 -10.38 10.83 -6.77
C ALA A 106 -10.23 11.23 -8.25
N ASN A 107 -9.04 11.06 -8.81
CA ASN A 107 -8.77 11.27 -10.24
C ASN A 107 -9.62 10.35 -11.14
N PHE A 108 -9.92 9.15 -10.64
CA PHE A 108 -10.73 8.17 -11.35
C PHE A 108 -12.23 8.49 -11.32
N PHE A 109 -12.73 9.04 -10.22
CA PHE A 109 -14.10 9.50 -10.09
C PHE A 109 -14.35 10.85 -10.77
N GLY A 110 -13.31 11.68 -10.89
CA GLY A 110 -13.40 13.04 -11.40
C GLY A 110 -13.87 14.05 -10.36
N TYR A 111 -13.85 13.68 -9.08
CA TYR A 111 -14.15 14.55 -7.94
C TYR A 111 -13.45 14.07 -6.68
N ASN A 112 -13.29 14.97 -5.71
CA ASN A 112 -12.58 14.66 -4.46
C ASN A 112 -13.42 13.76 -3.55
N ILE A 113 -12.76 12.76 -2.97
CA ILE A 113 -13.31 11.90 -1.92
C ILE A 113 -13.06 12.59 -0.58
N ASN A 114 -14.06 12.59 0.30
CA ASN A 114 -13.88 13.11 1.66
C ASN A 114 -12.98 12.15 2.45
N LEU A 115 -11.97 12.68 3.14
CA LEU A 115 -11.05 11.88 3.96
C LEU A 115 -11.80 11.06 5.01
N ASN A 116 -12.84 11.63 5.64
CA ASN A 116 -13.64 10.92 6.63
C ASN A 116 -14.37 9.70 6.03
N ASP A 117 -14.93 9.86 4.83
CA ASP A 117 -15.59 8.76 4.10
C ASP A 117 -14.57 7.66 3.76
N TRP A 118 -13.33 8.06 3.44
CA TRP A 118 -12.26 7.16 3.06
C TRP A 118 -11.67 6.40 4.26
N GLU A 119 -11.41 7.08 5.37
CA GLU A 119 -11.01 6.47 6.64
C GLU A 119 -12.07 5.51 7.17
N GLU A 120 -13.35 5.82 6.96
CA GLU A 120 -14.44 4.92 7.34
C GLU A 120 -14.35 3.56 6.62
N ILE A 121 -13.90 3.52 5.36
CA ILE A 121 -13.66 2.26 4.64
C ILE A 121 -12.59 1.45 5.38
N TRP A 122 -11.49 2.12 5.77
CA TRP A 122 -10.38 1.45 6.42
C TRP A 122 -10.74 0.93 7.81
N HIS A 123 -11.40 1.76 8.63
CA HIS A 123 -11.73 1.38 9.99
C HIS A 123 -12.95 0.48 10.10
N LYS A 124 -13.99 0.71 9.29
CA LYS A 124 -15.24 -0.06 9.36
C LYS A 124 -15.21 -1.25 8.41
N ASN A 125 -14.95 -1.07 7.11
CA ASN A 125 -15.11 -2.19 6.17
C ASN A 125 -14.12 -3.34 6.42
N LEU A 126 -12.90 -3.05 6.88
CA LEU A 126 -11.92 -4.09 7.26
C LEU A 126 -12.24 -4.77 8.59
N THR A 127 -13.04 -4.16 9.47
CA THR A 127 -13.45 -4.75 10.76
C THR A 127 -14.80 -5.46 10.67
N LEU A 128 -15.62 -5.15 9.66
CA LEU A 128 -16.94 -5.73 9.44
C LEU A 128 -16.96 -7.26 9.34
N THR A 129 -15.87 -7.89 8.87
CA THR A 129 -15.80 -9.35 8.73
C THR A 129 -14.48 -9.93 9.23
N LYS A 130 -14.55 -11.17 9.71
CA LYS A 130 -13.37 -11.99 10.06
C LYS A 130 -12.82 -12.78 8.86
N SER A 131 -13.53 -12.80 7.73
CA SER A 131 -13.07 -13.53 6.54
C SER A 131 -11.83 -12.89 5.93
N VAL A 132 -10.76 -13.67 5.79
CA VAL A 132 -9.49 -13.22 5.19
C VAL A 132 -9.65 -12.88 3.72
N SER A 133 -10.35 -13.74 2.96
CA SER A 133 -10.55 -13.54 1.51
C SER A 133 -11.27 -12.23 1.20
N TYR A 134 -12.20 -11.84 2.06
CA TYR A 134 -12.89 -10.57 1.92
C TYR A 134 -11.96 -9.37 2.12
N LYS A 135 -11.18 -9.38 3.20
CA LYS A 135 -10.23 -8.30 3.49
C LYS A 135 -9.22 -8.17 2.37
N GLU A 136 -8.73 -9.30 1.88
CA GLU A 136 -7.82 -9.36 0.74
C GLU A 136 -8.42 -8.75 -0.52
N ASN A 137 -9.67 -9.09 -0.88
CA ASN A 137 -10.36 -8.50 -2.03
C ASN A 137 -10.54 -6.99 -1.89
N LEU A 138 -10.91 -6.52 -0.69
CA LEU A 138 -11.03 -5.10 -0.41
C LEU A 138 -9.68 -4.38 -0.55
N TYR A 139 -8.59 -4.94 0.00
CA TYR A 139 -7.25 -4.39 -0.16
C TYR A 139 -6.81 -4.36 -1.63
N LYS A 140 -7.01 -5.46 -2.36
CA LYS A 140 -6.69 -5.55 -3.79
C LYS A 140 -7.45 -4.49 -4.60
N MET A 141 -8.70 -4.22 -4.25
CA MET A 141 -9.48 -3.14 -4.86
C MET A 141 -8.95 -1.75 -4.48
N LEU A 142 -8.77 -1.47 -3.18
CA LEU A 142 -8.29 -0.18 -2.67
C LEU A 142 -6.96 0.22 -3.32
N TYR A 143 -5.99 -0.69 -3.33
CA TYR A 143 -4.68 -0.46 -3.93
C TYR A 143 -4.64 -0.65 -5.45
N ARG A 144 -5.76 -1.08 -6.06
CA ARG A 144 -5.84 -1.42 -7.49
C ARG A 144 -4.74 -2.38 -7.92
N TRP A 145 -4.58 -3.45 -7.13
CA TRP A 145 -3.54 -4.46 -7.28
C TRP A 145 -3.51 -5.09 -8.68
N HIS A 146 -4.68 -5.20 -9.31
CA HIS A 146 -4.81 -5.82 -10.63
C HIS A 146 -4.35 -4.91 -11.76
N LEU A 147 -3.42 -5.42 -12.57
CA LEU A 147 -2.95 -4.74 -13.78
C LEU A 147 -3.99 -4.84 -14.90
N ALA A 148 -4.28 -3.69 -15.51
CA ALA A 148 -5.17 -3.62 -16.66
C ALA A 148 -4.42 -4.01 -17.96
N PRO A 149 -5.09 -4.60 -18.97
CA PRO A 149 -4.51 -4.94 -20.27
C PRO A 149 -3.71 -3.80 -20.91
N SER A 150 -4.21 -2.57 -20.82
CA SER A 150 -3.52 -1.40 -21.37
C SER A 150 -2.18 -1.10 -20.70
N ARG A 151 -2.00 -1.50 -19.42
CA ARG A 151 -0.72 -1.40 -18.70
C ARG A 151 0.18 -2.59 -19.05
N LEU A 152 -0.40 -3.79 -19.13
CA LEU A 152 0.34 -5.00 -19.49
C LEU A 152 0.94 -4.91 -20.89
N ALA A 153 0.20 -4.37 -21.87
CA ALA A 153 0.69 -4.17 -23.23
C ALA A 153 1.90 -3.22 -23.31
N LYS A 154 2.04 -2.30 -22.35
CA LYS A 154 3.23 -1.42 -22.26
C LYS A 154 4.46 -2.14 -21.70
N MET A 155 4.25 -3.13 -20.84
CA MET A 155 5.32 -3.93 -20.24
C MET A 155 5.75 -5.08 -21.15
N TYR A 156 4.78 -5.69 -21.83
CA TYR A 156 4.95 -6.87 -22.66
C TYR A 156 4.40 -6.61 -24.07
N PRO A 157 5.27 -6.39 -25.07
CA PRO A 157 4.86 -6.01 -26.42
C PRO A 157 3.94 -7.01 -27.14
N LYS A 158 3.96 -8.28 -26.73
CA LYS A 158 3.13 -9.36 -27.30
C LYS A 158 1.70 -9.39 -26.75
N VAL A 159 1.41 -8.64 -25.69
CA VAL A 159 0.10 -8.64 -25.04
C VAL A 159 -0.81 -7.59 -25.67
N ASN A 160 -2.03 -8.00 -26.04
CA ASN A 160 -3.02 -7.08 -26.59
C ASN A 160 -3.57 -6.15 -25.49
N SER A 161 -3.67 -4.85 -25.80
CA SER A 161 -4.21 -3.83 -24.90
C SER A 161 -5.75 -3.86 -24.79
N THR A 162 -6.45 -4.66 -25.60
CA THR A 162 -7.92 -4.76 -25.55
C THR A 162 -8.45 -5.33 -24.24
N CYS A 163 -9.66 -4.94 -23.86
CA CYS A 163 -10.36 -5.47 -22.69
C CYS A 163 -10.62 -6.98 -22.79
N TRP A 164 -10.29 -7.73 -21.74
CA TRP A 164 -10.54 -9.17 -21.66
C TRP A 164 -12.00 -9.58 -21.75
N LYS A 165 -12.93 -8.69 -21.39
CA LYS A 165 -14.36 -8.99 -21.26
C LYS A 165 -15.13 -8.67 -22.55
N CYS A 166 -15.00 -7.44 -23.06
CA CYS A 166 -15.71 -7.04 -24.28
C CYS A 166 -14.90 -7.23 -25.58
N LYS A 167 -13.57 -7.47 -25.48
CA LYS A 167 -12.63 -7.63 -26.60
C LYS A 167 -12.60 -6.50 -27.66
N GLY A 168 -13.33 -5.41 -27.46
CA GLY A 168 -13.40 -4.29 -28.40
C GLY A 168 -12.56 -3.09 -27.98
N ASN A 169 -12.88 -2.50 -26.83
CA ASN A 169 -12.27 -1.26 -26.38
C ASN A 169 -10.92 -1.47 -25.67
N ASN A 170 -10.12 -0.41 -25.58
CA ASN A 170 -8.87 -0.40 -24.83
C ASN A 170 -9.13 -0.75 -23.35
N GLY A 171 -8.43 -1.77 -22.85
CA GLY A 171 -8.59 -2.36 -21.53
C GLY A 171 -7.92 -1.52 -20.45
N THR A 172 -8.40 -0.29 -20.24
CA THR A 172 -8.00 0.52 -19.07
C THR A 172 -8.64 -0.02 -17.81
N PHE A 173 -8.06 0.29 -16.64
CA PHE A 173 -8.63 -0.13 -15.35
C PHE A 173 -10.10 0.32 -15.19
N PHE A 174 -10.42 1.54 -15.65
CA PHE A 174 -11.78 2.07 -15.63
C PHE A 174 -12.73 1.34 -16.56
N HIS A 175 -12.26 1.04 -17.76
CA HIS A 175 -13.03 0.24 -18.68
C HIS A 175 -13.33 -1.13 -18.08
N LEU A 176 -12.31 -1.80 -17.55
CA LEU A 176 -12.46 -3.14 -17.00
C LEU A 176 -13.49 -3.21 -15.88
N TRP A 177 -13.48 -2.28 -14.92
CA TRP A 177 -14.33 -2.38 -13.72
C TRP A 177 -15.64 -1.60 -13.77
N TRP A 178 -15.84 -0.72 -14.75
CA TRP A 178 -17.07 0.07 -14.84
C TRP A 178 -17.60 0.27 -16.26
N LYS A 179 -16.81 0.89 -17.14
CA LYS A 179 -17.26 1.33 -18.47
C LYS A 179 -17.46 0.18 -19.47
N CYS A 180 -16.95 -1.02 -19.20
CA CYS A 180 -17.13 -2.18 -20.06
C CYS A 180 -18.60 -2.58 -20.11
N PRO A 181 -19.24 -2.71 -21.30
CA PRO A 181 -20.66 -3.03 -21.42
C PRO A 181 -21.08 -4.28 -20.63
N GLU A 182 -20.26 -5.34 -20.69
CA GLU A 182 -20.51 -6.59 -19.97
C GLU A 182 -20.47 -6.41 -18.45
N ILE A 183 -19.65 -5.48 -17.97
CA ILE A 183 -19.51 -5.18 -16.54
C ILE A 183 -20.58 -4.22 -16.07
N THR A 184 -20.96 -3.24 -16.90
CA THR A 184 -22.11 -2.39 -16.64
C THR A 184 -23.38 -3.23 -16.50
N LYS A 185 -23.64 -4.19 -17.41
CA LYS A 185 -24.76 -5.13 -17.31
C LYS A 185 -24.72 -5.94 -16.01
N PHE A 186 -23.54 -6.44 -15.63
CA PHE A 186 -23.33 -7.17 -14.39
C PHE A 186 -23.67 -6.32 -13.14
N TRP A 187 -23.16 -5.09 -13.07
CA TRP A 187 -23.45 -4.18 -11.96
C TRP A 187 -24.91 -3.76 -11.89
N ILE A 188 -25.59 -3.60 -13.03
CA ILE A 188 -27.03 -3.31 -13.06
C ILE A 188 -27.81 -4.48 -12.44
N ARG A 189 -27.47 -5.73 -12.78
CA ARG A 189 -28.12 -6.91 -12.18
C ARG A 189 -27.91 -6.97 -10.67
N ILE A 190 -26.69 -6.71 -10.20
CA ILE A 190 -26.39 -6.67 -8.76
C ILE A 190 -27.16 -5.55 -8.07
N LYS A 191 -27.25 -4.37 -8.70
CA LYS A 191 -28.03 -3.26 -8.18
C LYS A 191 -29.49 -3.67 -7.97
N VAL A 192 -30.13 -4.21 -9.00
CA VAL A 192 -31.54 -4.65 -8.91
C VAL A 192 -31.71 -5.66 -7.78
N TRP A 193 -30.82 -6.64 -7.69
CA TRP A 193 -30.86 -7.65 -6.63
C TRP A 193 -30.70 -7.05 -5.22
N ILE A 194 -29.80 -6.09 -5.03
CA ILE A 194 -29.64 -5.38 -3.75
C ILE A 194 -30.87 -4.53 -3.43
N GLU A 195 -31.44 -3.84 -4.41
CA GLU A 195 -32.65 -3.02 -4.26
C GLU A 195 -33.86 -3.87 -3.85
N GLU A 196 -33.98 -5.09 -4.39
CA GLU A 196 -35.01 -6.06 -3.99
C GLU A 196 -34.86 -6.54 -2.54
N ILE A 197 -33.62 -6.81 -2.10
CA ILE A 197 -33.34 -7.27 -0.73
C ILE A 197 -33.61 -6.17 0.30
N ILE A 198 -33.26 -4.93 -0.02
CA ILE A 198 -33.30 -3.80 0.92
C ILE A 198 -34.64 -3.06 0.85
N GLN A 199 -35.40 -3.27 -0.22
CA GLN A 199 -36.64 -2.54 -0.52
C GLN A 199 -36.43 -1.02 -0.61
N ASP A 200 -35.24 -0.59 -1.04
CA ASP A 200 -34.90 0.82 -1.27
C ASP A 200 -34.05 0.95 -2.54
N ARG A 201 -34.10 2.13 -3.18
CA ARG A 201 -33.35 2.43 -4.39
C ARG A 201 -31.92 2.83 -4.08
N LEU A 202 -30.97 2.12 -4.67
CA LEU A 202 -29.54 2.36 -4.53
C LEU A 202 -29.06 3.40 -5.55
N LYS A 203 -28.22 4.34 -5.11
CA LYS A 203 -27.65 5.35 -6.02
C LYS A 203 -26.63 4.69 -6.97
N TRP A 204 -26.71 4.98 -8.26
CA TRP A 204 -25.74 4.53 -9.25
C TRP A 204 -24.45 5.36 -9.17
N LYS A 205 -23.58 5.03 -8.20
CA LYS A 205 -22.31 5.70 -7.96
C LYS A 205 -21.15 4.71 -7.92
N LEU A 206 -20.08 5.02 -8.64
CA LEU A 206 -18.90 4.16 -8.75
C LEU A 206 -18.27 3.82 -7.39
N GLU A 207 -18.13 4.84 -6.54
CA GLU A 207 -17.63 4.72 -5.15
C GLU A 207 -18.38 3.68 -4.33
N LEU A 208 -19.69 3.59 -4.54
CA LEU A 208 -20.51 2.64 -3.80
C LEU A 208 -20.21 1.21 -4.27
N PHE A 209 -20.21 0.96 -5.57
CA PHE A 209 -20.01 -0.40 -6.11
C PHE A 209 -18.58 -0.90 -5.98
N LEU A 210 -17.59 -0.03 -6.15
CA LEU A 210 -16.17 -0.44 -6.14
C LEU A 210 -15.53 -0.36 -4.76
N LEU A 211 -15.91 0.61 -3.92
CA LEU A 211 -15.28 0.85 -2.62
C LEU A 211 -16.22 0.60 -1.43
N GLY A 212 -17.53 0.46 -1.67
CA GLY A 212 -18.51 0.28 -0.60
C GLY A 212 -18.80 1.55 0.19
N ILE A 213 -18.55 2.75 -0.38
CA ILE A 213 -18.85 4.02 0.30
C ILE A 213 -20.37 4.27 0.26
N ILE A 214 -20.99 4.26 1.44
CA ILE A 214 -22.42 4.43 1.61
C ILE A 214 -22.65 5.71 2.42
N LYS A 215 -23.14 6.76 1.76
CA LYS A 215 -23.44 8.07 2.38
C LYS A 215 -24.85 8.20 2.95
N ARG A 216 -25.67 7.16 2.85
CA ARG A 216 -27.03 7.12 3.40
C ARG A 216 -27.00 6.44 4.76
N ASP A 217 -27.87 6.90 5.64
CA ASP A 217 -28.08 6.31 6.97
C ASP A 217 -28.92 5.03 6.87
N TYR A 218 -28.28 3.95 6.43
CA TYR A 218 -28.82 2.61 6.60
C TYR A 218 -28.47 2.05 7.97
N SER A 219 -29.30 1.14 8.49
CA SER A 219 -28.94 0.37 9.68
C SER A 219 -27.64 -0.42 9.44
N LEU A 220 -26.86 -0.64 10.51
CA LEU A 220 -25.57 -1.35 10.41
C LEU A 220 -25.69 -2.72 9.73
N ARG A 221 -26.79 -3.44 9.95
CA ARG A 221 -27.05 -4.74 9.31
C ARG A 221 -27.21 -4.62 7.79
N VAL A 222 -28.00 -3.65 7.34
CA VAL A 222 -28.21 -3.41 5.90
C VAL A 222 -26.92 -2.95 5.24
N ARG A 223 -26.18 -2.03 5.89
CA ARG A 223 -24.88 -1.56 5.43
C ARG A 223 -23.89 -2.72 5.28
N TYR A 224 -23.81 -3.59 6.28
CA TYR A 224 -22.99 -4.80 6.22
C TYR A 224 -23.37 -5.69 5.03
N LEU A 225 -24.66 -5.97 4.83
CA LEU A 225 -25.13 -6.81 3.72
C LEU A 225 -24.74 -6.21 2.36
N ILE A 226 -24.95 -4.91 2.14
CA ILE A 226 -24.58 -4.23 0.89
C ILE A 226 -23.08 -4.41 0.63
N ILE A 227 -22.24 -4.02 1.58
CA ILE A 227 -20.78 -4.04 1.40
C ILE A 227 -20.29 -5.49 1.27
N HIS A 228 -20.89 -6.44 2.00
CA HIS A 228 -20.55 -7.84 1.87
C HIS A 228 -20.86 -8.37 0.46
N ILE A 229 -22.06 -8.10 -0.06
CA ILE A 229 -22.47 -8.50 -1.39
C ILE A 229 -21.55 -7.88 -2.46
N LEU A 230 -21.37 -6.56 -2.39
CA LEU A 230 -20.58 -5.83 -3.39
C LEU A 230 -19.13 -6.31 -3.44
N MET A 231 -18.48 -6.49 -2.30
CA MET A 231 -17.06 -6.90 -2.27
C MET A 231 -16.84 -8.37 -2.64
N ASN A 232 -17.82 -9.25 -2.39
CA ASN A 232 -17.74 -10.62 -2.93
C ASN A 232 -17.85 -10.60 -4.47
N PHE A 233 -18.77 -9.81 -5.01
CA PHE A 233 -18.92 -9.69 -6.46
C PHE A 233 -17.76 -8.95 -7.13
N THR A 234 -17.15 -7.94 -6.50
CA THR A 234 -15.87 -7.39 -7.00
C THR A 234 -14.80 -8.46 -7.02
N GLY A 235 -14.66 -9.28 -5.97
CA GLY A 235 -13.75 -10.43 -5.93
C GLY A 235 -13.95 -11.38 -7.12
N ILE A 236 -15.19 -11.74 -7.43
CA ILE A 236 -15.52 -12.59 -8.60
C ILE A 236 -15.06 -11.94 -9.92
N LEU A 237 -15.17 -10.61 -10.04
CA LEU A 237 -14.68 -9.90 -11.22
C LEU A 237 -13.16 -9.91 -11.34
N LEU A 238 -12.44 -9.99 -10.20
CA LEU A 238 -10.98 -10.05 -10.10
C LEU A 238 -10.44 -11.43 -10.48
N GLU A 239 -11.12 -12.51 -10.09
CA GLU A 239 -10.69 -13.88 -10.35
C GLU A 239 -10.85 -14.29 -11.82
N LYS A 240 -11.87 -13.77 -12.52
CA LYS A 240 -12.28 -14.31 -13.83
C LYS A 240 -11.49 -13.91 -15.09
N PRO A 241 -10.52 -12.98 -15.11
CA PRO A 241 -9.76 -12.75 -16.35
C PRO A 241 -8.24 -12.80 -16.26
N GLN A 242 -7.63 -13.08 -15.09
CA GLN A 242 -6.16 -13.04 -14.98
C GLN A 242 -5.44 -14.33 -15.39
N CYS A 243 -6.14 -15.46 -15.53
CA CYS A 243 -5.52 -16.77 -15.76
C CYS A 243 -5.26 -17.15 -17.22
N THR A 244 -5.07 -16.21 -18.15
CA THR A 244 -4.71 -16.56 -19.55
C THR A 244 -3.36 -16.01 -20.04
N THR A 245 -2.60 -15.31 -19.20
CA THR A 245 -1.22 -14.94 -19.53
C THR A 245 -0.27 -15.33 -18.40
N SER A 246 0.11 -16.60 -18.44
CA SER A 246 1.09 -17.23 -17.57
C SER A 246 2.50 -16.65 -17.82
N ILE A 247 3.00 -15.88 -16.85
CA ILE A 247 4.44 -15.86 -16.52
C ILE A 247 4.66 -16.27 -15.05
N PHE A 248 3.62 -16.21 -14.19
CA PHE A 248 3.73 -16.52 -12.76
C PHE A 248 2.94 -17.77 -12.28
N CYS A 249 2.35 -18.57 -13.16
CA CYS A 249 1.55 -19.76 -12.76
C CYS A 249 2.28 -21.11 -12.87
N HIS A 250 3.61 -21.16 -12.87
CA HIS A 250 4.35 -22.42 -12.77
C HIS A 250 4.77 -22.73 -11.33
N SER A 251 3.77 -22.90 -10.46
CA SER A 251 3.84 -23.83 -9.33
C SER A 251 2.41 -24.01 -8.82
N GLU A 252 1.99 -25.26 -8.61
CA GLU A 252 0.68 -25.68 -8.09
C GLU A 252 -0.42 -25.92 -9.13
N ASN A 253 -0.17 -26.89 -10.01
CA ASN A 253 -1.24 -27.76 -10.51
C ASN A 253 -1.74 -28.66 -9.37
N ILE A 254 -2.80 -28.25 -8.66
CA ILE A 254 -3.63 -29.18 -7.88
C ILE A 254 -5.05 -29.13 -8.49
N PRO A 255 -5.57 -30.24 -9.03
CA PRO A 255 -6.84 -30.24 -9.75
C PRO A 255 -8.02 -29.97 -8.80
N MET A 256 -8.90 -29.06 -9.23
CA MET A 256 -10.22 -28.85 -8.63
C MET A 256 -11.05 -30.14 -8.70
N SER A 257 -11.08 -30.89 -7.60
CA SER A 257 -12.23 -31.72 -7.27
C SER A 257 -12.45 -31.73 -5.76
N ARG A 258 -13.50 -31.03 -5.31
CA ARG A 258 -14.28 -31.35 -4.10
C ARG A 258 -15.46 -30.39 -4.03
N LYS A 259 -16.59 -30.84 -4.60
CA LYS A 259 -17.93 -30.39 -4.19
C LYS A 259 -18.03 -30.61 -2.67
N ARG A 260 -18.08 -29.56 -1.86
CA ARG A 260 -18.48 -29.70 -0.45
C ARG A 260 -20.01 -29.75 -0.41
N LYS A 261 -20.56 -30.95 -0.24
CA LYS A 261 -21.95 -31.15 0.20
C LYS A 261 -22.10 -30.61 1.64
N PRO A 262 -23.28 -30.11 2.03
CA PRO A 262 -23.55 -29.64 3.38
C PRO A 262 -23.66 -30.86 4.33
N TYR A 263 -22.99 -30.80 5.47
CA TYR A 263 -23.19 -31.77 6.56
C TYR A 263 -24.05 -31.10 7.63
N ILE A 264 -25.33 -31.48 7.64
CA ILE A 264 -26.18 -31.43 8.84
C ILE A 264 -26.46 -32.91 9.14
N GLU A 265 -25.97 -33.39 10.28
CA GLU A 265 -26.67 -34.49 10.96
C GLU A 265 -26.46 -34.36 12.46
N ILE A 266 -27.56 -34.02 13.13
CA ILE A 266 -27.80 -34.13 14.56
C ILE A 266 -28.18 -35.58 14.84
N LYS A 267 -27.58 -36.21 15.85
CA LYS A 267 -28.15 -37.29 16.69
C LYS A 267 -27.20 -37.46 17.90
N ARG A 268 -27.55 -36.92 19.07
CA ARG A 268 -28.34 -37.53 20.18
C ARG A 268 -27.69 -38.76 20.82
N GLU A 269 -27.30 -38.57 22.08
CA GLU A 269 -27.41 -39.48 23.26
C GLU A 269 -27.21 -40.98 23.05
N ARG A 270 -26.17 -41.53 23.70
CA ARG A 270 -26.27 -42.26 24.97
C ARG A 270 -24.91 -42.32 25.65
#